data_AF-A0A1G1V7G7-F1
#
_entry.id   AF-A0A1G1V7G7-F1
#
_cell.length_a   1.000
_cell.length_b   1.000
_cell.length_c   1.000
_cell.angle_alpha   90.00
_cell.angle_beta   90.00
_cell.angle_gamma   90.00
#
_symmetry.space_group_name_H-M   'P 1'
#
loop_
_entity.id
_entity.type
_entity.pdbx_description
1 polymer ?
#
loop_
_entity_poly.entity_id
_entity_poly.type
_entity_poly.pdbx_seq_one_letter_code
_entity_poly.pdbx_strand_id
1 'polypeptide(L)'
;MPESQAGYKYLLSYQYSSVIYDLTVEFCHFFINPKSRTHDQMTQAGRSGKQNIAEGSEFASLKGYIKLLGVAKGSLTELTEDYEDYLRQKNLQLWKKDDLRIIKMREMRVLRDKDNNFTLPQFPHCPHDAELAANLLLTLCKKTTFLLDRQIKSLEEKFVKEGGYTEKLFRKRLENRNK
;
A
#
# COMPACT_ATOMS: atom_id res chain seq x y z
N MET A 1 14.90 25.80 -6.61
CA MET A 1 13.99 24.96 -7.41
C MET A 1 13.20 24.11 -6.43
N PRO A 2 11.87 23.96 -6.57
CA PRO A 2 11.14 23.04 -5.69
C PRO A 2 11.78 21.65 -5.85
N GLU A 3 12.13 21.00 -4.75
CA GLU A 3 12.68 19.64 -4.78
C GLU A 3 11.76 18.76 -5.62
N SER A 4 12.30 18.12 -6.67
CA SER A 4 11.52 17.21 -7.51
C SER A 4 11.03 16.06 -6.64
N GLN A 5 9.77 16.10 -6.24
CA GLN A 5 9.16 15.09 -5.41
C GLN A 5 9.29 13.72 -6.09
N ALA A 6 9.81 12.73 -5.37
CA ALA A 6 10.04 11.39 -5.91
C ALA A 6 8.77 10.81 -6.55
N GLY A 7 8.90 10.28 -7.77
CA GLY A 7 7.78 9.92 -8.64
C GLY A 7 6.79 8.91 -8.02
N TYR A 8 7.25 8.04 -7.13
CA TYR A 8 6.40 7.06 -6.45
C TYR A 8 5.34 7.70 -5.55
N LYS A 9 5.59 8.91 -5.04
CA LYS A 9 4.62 9.64 -4.22
C LYS A 9 3.33 9.93 -5.01
N TYR A 10 3.38 9.93 -6.35
CA TYR A 10 2.20 10.09 -7.19
C TYR A 10 1.37 8.82 -7.38
N LEU A 11 1.89 7.64 -7.00
CA LEU A 11 1.16 6.39 -7.12
C LEU A 11 0.03 6.30 -6.09
N LEU A 12 -1.18 5.95 -6.56
CA LEU A 12 -2.31 5.70 -5.67
C LEU A 12 -2.00 4.57 -4.67
N SER A 13 -1.26 3.54 -5.10
CA SER A 13 -0.82 2.44 -4.23
C SER A 13 0.01 2.94 -3.04
N TYR A 14 0.97 3.84 -3.28
CA TYR A 14 1.77 4.47 -2.22
C TYR A 14 0.92 5.34 -1.30
N GLN A 15 0.05 6.17 -1.88
CA GLN A 15 -0.80 7.09 -1.15
C GLN A 15 -1.75 6.36 -0.20
N TYR A 16 -2.51 5.38 -0.69
CA TYR A 16 -3.38 4.58 0.17
C TYR A 16 -2.58 3.76 1.17
N SER A 17 -1.42 3.21 0.80
CA SER A 17 -0.58 2.49 1.77
C SER A 17 -0.04 3.37 2.89
N SER A 18 0.18 4.66 2.64
CA SER A 18 0.60 5.63 3.66
C SER A 18 -0.55 5.92 4.62
N VAL A 19 -1.75 6.16 4.09
CA VAL A 19 -2.98 6.32 4.88
C VAL A 19 -3.27 5.09 5.74
N ILE A 20 -3.14 3.88 5.16
CA ILE A 20 -3.34 2.62 5.90
C ILE A 20 -2.36 2.55 7.06
N TYR A 21 -1.08 2.87 6.84
CA TYR A 21 -0.10 2.85 7.92
C TYR A 21 -0.47 3.79 9.06
N ASP A 22 -0.78 5.04 8.77
CA ASP A 22 -1.10 6.05 9.79
C ASP A 22 -2.36 5.65 10.58
N LEU A 23 -3.42 5.21 9.89
CA LEU A 23 -4.64 4.74 10.52
C LEU A 23 -4.46 3.41 11.27
N THR A 24 -3.53 2.55 10.85
CA THR A 24 -3.20 1.30 11.56
C THR A 24 -2.52 1.63 12.89
N VAL A 25 -1.61 2.62 12.92
CA VAL A 25 -0.97 3.07 14.16
C VAL A 25 -2.02 3.57 15.16
N GLU A 26 -2.96 4.40 14.70
CA GLU A 26 -4.07 4.88 15.53
C GLU A 26 -4.99 3.74 15.99
N PHE A 27 -5.37 2.83 15.08
CA PHE A 27 -6.16 1.64 15.41
C PHE A 27 -5.50 0.79 16.49
N CYS A 28 -4.21 0.50 16.34
CA CYS A 28 -3.44 -0.26 17.33
C CYS A 28 -3.39 0.47 18.67
N HIS A 29 -3.19 1.79 18.67
CA HIS A 29 -3.19 2.60 19.88
C HIS A 29 -4.54 2.55 20.63
N PHE A 30 -5.66 2.60 19.90
CA PHE A 30 -7.00 2.62 20.50
C PHE A 30 -7.50 1.24 20.92
N PHE A 31 -7.22 0.21 20.13
CA PHE A 31 -7.97 -1.06 20.18
C PHE A 31 -7.14 -2.30 20.46
N ILE A 32 -5.80 -2.19 20.41
CA ILE A 32 -4.89 -3.32 20.60
C ILE A 32 -4.03 -3.07 21.84
N ASN A 33 -3.81 -4.11 22.65
CA ASN A 33 -2.96 -3.99 23.82
C ASN A 33 -1.53 -3.61 23.37
N PRO A 34 -0.95 -2.49 23.84
CA PRO A 34 0.36 -2.01 23.41
C PRO A 34 1.52 -2.94 23.79
N LYS A 35 1.29 -3.88 24.72
CA LYS A 35 2.28 -4.92 25.09
C LYS A 35 2.12 -6.21 24.29
N SER A 36 1.12 -6.31 23.41
CA SER A 36 0.86 -7.52 22.63
C SER A 36 1.74 -7.57 21.39
N ARG A 37 2.13 -8.77 20.99
CA ARG A 37 2.86 -8.99 19.74
C ARG A 37 2.06 -8.54 18.51
N THR A 38 0.73 -8.66 18.57
CA THR A 38 -0.20 -8.20 17.53
C THR A 38 -0.07 -6.70 17.25
N HIS A 39 0.07 -5.86 18.28
CA HIS A 39 0.25 -4.42 18.11
C HIS A 39 1.47 -4.10 17.22
N ASP A 40 2.60 -4.73 17.52
CA ASP A 40 3.85 -4.54 16.76
C ASP A 40 3.74 -5.10 15.35
N GLN A 41 3.14 -6.29 15.19
CA GLN A 41 2.99 -6.96 13.90
C GLN A 41 2.14 -6.12 12.94
N MET A 42 0.96 -5.67 13.39
CA MET A 42 0.08 -4.83 12.57
C MET A 42 0.77 -3.51 12.17
N THR A 43 1.39 -2.83 13.14
CA THR A 43 2.09 -1.56 12.87
C THR A 43 3.23 -1.75 11.86
N GLN A 44 4.01 -2.83 11.99
CA GLN A 44 5.11 -3.13 11.07
C GLN A 44 4.62 -3.57 9.69
N ALA A 45 3.53 -4.32 9.59
CA ALA A 45 2.94 -4.70 8.32
C ALA A 45 2.45 -3.45 7.55
N GLY A 46 1.79 -2.51 8.22
CA GLY A 46 1.41 -1.22 7.63
C GLY A 46 2.62 -0.42 7.14
N ARG A 47 3.68 -0.35 7.96
CA ARG A 47 4.94 0.34 7.59
C ARG A 47 5.60 -0.33 6.38
N SER A 48 5.69 -1.65 6.40
CA SER A 48 6.30 -2.47 5.34
C SER A 48 5.62 -2.24 4.00
N GLY A 49 4.29 -2.15 3.96
CA GLY A 49 3.51 -1.86 2.75
C GLY A 49 4.02 -0.63 2.00
N LYS A 50 4.10 0.53 2.66
CA LYS A 50 4.50 1.78 2.00
C LYS A 50 6.01 1.83 1.71
N GLN A 51 6.83 1.24 2.57
CA GLN A 51 8.29 1.24 2.40
C GLN A 51 8.71 0.44 1.17
N ASN A 52 8.16 -0.75 0.99
CA ASN A 52 8.49 -1.59 -0.18
C ASN A 52 8.06 -0.93 -1.50
N ILE A 53 6.99 -0.14 -1.52
CA ILE A 53 6.60 0.63 -2.72
C ILE A 53 7.63 1.73 -3.02
N ALA A 54 8.05 2.47 -2.00
CA ALA A 54 9.06 3.52 -2.14
C ALA A 54 10.42 2.94 -2.56
N GLU A 55 10.93 1.95 -1.82
CA GLU A 55 12.19 1.27 -2.11
C GLU A 55 12.18 0.66 -3.52
N GLY A 56 11.09 -0.03 -3.89
CA GLY A 56 10.94 -0.64 -5.21
C GLY A 56 11.04 0.37 -6.35
N SER A 57 10.52 1.58 -6.16
CA SER A 57 10.56 2.62 -7.19
C SER A 57 11.96 3.14 -7.49
N GLU A 58 12.90 2.97 -6.57
CA GLU A 58 14.31 3.37 -6.73
C GLU A 58 15.16 2.26 -7.38
N PHE A 59 14.61 1.05 -7.59
CA PHE A 59 15.34 -0.03 -8.27
C PHE A 59 15.52 0.27 -9.77
N ALA A 60 16.76 0.13 -10.24
CA ALA A 60 17.08 0.22 -11.67
C ALA A 60 16.43 -0.90 -12.52
N SER A 61 16.06 -2.03 -11.91
CA SER A 61 15.47 -3.18 -12.60
C SER A 61 13.98 -3.33 -12.31
N LEU A 62 13.18 -3.54 -13.37
CA LEU A 62 11.75 -3.83 -13.23
C LEU A 62 11.49 -5.11 -12.42
N LYS A 63 12.36 -6.13 -12.54
CA LYS A 63 12.25 -7.37 -11.75
C LYS A 63 12.35 -7.11 -10.25
N GLY A 64 13.31 -6.29 -9.83
CA GLY A 64 13.47 -5.88 -8.43
C GLY A 64 12.25 -5.09 -7.94
N TYR A 65 11.77 -4.16 -8.76
CA TYR A 65 10.58 -3.38 -8.43
C TYR A 65 9.33 -4.27 -8.26
N ILE A 66 9.05 -5.16 -9.23
CA ILE A 66 7.94 -6.12 -9.17
C ILE A 66 8.00 -6.96 -7.88
N LYS A 67 9.19 -7.45 -7.51
CA LYS A 67 9.37 -8.21 -6.27
C LYS A 67 8.96 -7.42 -5.04
N LEU A 68 9.42 -6.17 -4.90
CA LEU A 68 9.08 -5.35 -3.73
C LEU A 68 7.61 -4.95 -3.71
N LEU A 69 6.98 -4.69 -4.86
CA LEU A 69 5.53 -4.53 -4.90
C LEU A 69 4.78 -5.79 -4.43
N GLY A 70 5.30 -6.98 -4.74
CA GLY A 70 4.80 -8.25 -4.21
C GLY A 70 4.92 -8.35 -2.69
N VAL A 71 6.04 -7.90 -2.10
CA VAL A 71 6.20 -7.81 -0.64
C VAL A 71 5.22 -6.81 -0.03
N ALA A 72 5.07 -5.63 -0.64
CA ALA A 72 4.09 -4.63 -0.21
C ALA A 72 2.66 -5.20 -0.18
N LYS A 73 2.28 -5.93 -1.24
CA LYS A 73 0.99 -6.61 -1.32
C LYS A 73 0.84 -7.66 -0.22
N GLY A 74 1.88 -8.45 0.04
CA GLY A 74 1.92 -9.43 1.13
C GLY A 74 1.63 -8.78 2.48
N SER A 75 2.35 -7.73 2.83
CA SER A 75 2.14 -7.02 4.12
C SER A 75 0.74 -6.43 4.27
N LEU A 76 0.13 -5.91 3.20
CA LEU A 76 -1.27 -5.43 3.27
C LEU A 76 -2.30 -6.57 3.30
N THR A 77 -1.93 -7.77 2.82
CA THR A 77 -2.76 -8.98 2.95
C THR A 77 -2.71 -9.50 4.37
N GLU A 78 -1.54 -9.52 5.01
CA GLU A 78 -1.40 -9.82 6.45
C GLU A 78 -2.28 -8.89 7.29
N LEU A 79 -2.22 -7.58 7.05
CA LEU A 79 -3.11 -6.63 7.72
C LEU A 79 -4.59 -6.92 7.46
N THR A 80 -4.95 -7.37 6.25
CA THR A 80 -6.35 -7.73 5.96
C THR A 80 -6.81 -8.87 6.86
N GLU A 81 -5.98 -9.90 7.05
CA GLU A 81 -6.26 -11.01 7.96
C GLU A 81 -6.31 -10.55 9.42
N ASP A 82 -5.40 -9.67 9.85
CA ASP A 82 -5.41 -9.10 11.20
C ASP A 82 -6.73 -8.37 11.53
N TYR A 83 -7.28 -7.59 10.58
CA TYR A 83 -8.56 -6.91 10.78
C TYR A 83 -9.76 -7.87 10.77
N GLU A 84 -9.73 -8.91 9.92
CA GLU A 84 -10.75 -9.96 9.90
C GLU A 84 -10.76 -10.74 11.21
N ASP A 85 -9.58 -11.07 11.73
CA ASP A 85 -9.41 -11.73 13.03
C ASP A 85 -9.86 -10.86 14.19
N TYR A 86 -9.52 -9.57 14.18
CA TYR A 86 -10.00 -8.63 15.19
C TYR A 86 -11.53 -8.59 15.24
N LEU A 87 -12.19 -8.42 14.09
CA LEU A 87 -13.65 -8.40 14.00
C LEU A 87 -14.26 -9.70 14.54
N ARG A 88 -13.73 -10.84 14.09
CA ARG A 88 -14.19 -12.17 14.49
C ARG A 88 -14.02 -12.43 15.99
N GLN A 89 -12.84 -12.14 16.56
CA GLN A 89 -12.54 -12.40 17.96
C GLN A 89 -13.33 -11.49 18.92
N LYS A 90 -13.75 -10.31 18.46
CA LYS A 90 -14.54 -9.35 19.24
C LYS A 90 -16.04 -9.46 18.99
N ASN A 91 -16.50 -10.43 18.19
CA ASN A 91 -17.90 -10.58 17.76
C ASN A 91 -18.47 -9.31 17.10
N LEU A 92 -17.65 -8.60 16.33
CA LEU A 92 -18.06 -7.43 15.54
C LEU A 92 -18.45 -7.85 14.13
N GLN A 93 -19.32 -7.08 13.49
CA GLN A 93 -19.83 -7.41 12.17
C GLN A 93 -18.79 -7.11 11.08
N LEU A 94 -18.41 -8.14 10.32
CA LEU A 94 -17.73 -7.95 9.04
C LEU A 94 -18.76 -7.52 7.98
N TRP A 95 -18.54 -6.35 7.38
CA TRP A 95 -19.47 -5.80 6.40
C TRP A 95 -19.29 -6.44 5.02
N LYS A 96 -20.42 -6.74 4.38
CA LYS A 96 -20.42 -7.32 3.03
C LYS A 96 -20.06 -6.27 1.98
N LYS A 97 -19.65 -6.74 0.80
CA LYS A 97 -19.16 -5.88 -0.30
C LYS A 97 -20.21 -4.90 -0.85
N ASP A 98 -21.49 -5.20 -0.64
CA ASP A 98 -22.69 -4.48 -1.07
C ASP A 98 -23.27 -3.58 0.03
N ASP A 99 -22.69 -3.57 1.23
CA ASP A 99 -23.09 -2.67 2.30
C ASP A 99 -22.87 -1.20 1.87
N LEU A 100 -23.89 -0.35 2.06
CA LEU A 100 -23.83 1.07 1.71
C LEU A 100 -22.66 1.80 2.38
N ARG A 101 -22.29 1.39 3.60
CA ARG A 101 -21.13 1.93 4.33
C ARG A 101 -19.83 1.61 3.59
N ILE A 102 -19.69 0.37 3.12
CA ILE A 102 -18.53 -0.07 2.32
C ILE A 102 -18.49 0.65 0.96
N ILE A 103 -19.64 0.83 0.31
CA ILE A 103 -19.71 1.57 -0.96
C ILE A 103 -19.22 3.01 -0.76
N LYS A 104 -19.75 3.70 0.26
CA LYS A 104 -19.31 5.06 0.61
C LYS A 104 -17.81 5.13 0.94
N MET A 105 -17.28 4.13 1.64
CA MET A 105 -15.84 4.04 1.91
C MET A 105 -15.01 3.85 0.63
N ARG A 106 -15.50 3.06 -0.34
CA ARG A 106 -14.77 2.85 -1.61
C ARG A 106 -14.67 4.12 -2.45
N GLU A 107 -15.65 5.00 -2.33
CA GLU A 107 -15.67 6.31 -3.01
C GLU A 107 -14.65 7.30 -2.42
N MET A 108 -14.15 7.04 -1.20
CA MET A 108 -13.11 7.88 -0.62
C MET A 108 -11.85 7.89 -1.47
N ARG A 109 -11.32 9.09 -1.65
CA ARG A 109 -10.10 9.37 -2.41
C ARG A 109 -9.07 9.99 -1.49
N VAL A 110 -7.80 9.66 -1.74
CA VAL A 110 -6.70 10.48 -1.25
C VAL A 110 -6.71 11.77 -2.07
N LEU A 111 -6.80 12.90 -1.38
CA LEU A 111 -6.81 14.22 -2.01
C LEU A 111 -5.42 14.85 -1.87
N ARG A 112 -5.22 15.91 -2.65
CA ARG A 112 -4.04 16.76 -2.54
C ARG A 112 -4.48 18.14 -2.13
N ASP A 113 -3.74 18.77 -1.24
CA ASP A 113 -3.94 20.19 -0.98
C ASP A 113 -3.35 21.05 -2.13
N LYS A 114 -3.54 22.36 -2.00
CA LYS A 114 -3.02 23.38 -2.92
C LYS A 114 -1.50 23.38 -3.03
N ASP A 115 -0.80 22.87 -2.00
CA ASP A 115 0.65 22.79 -1.91
C ASP A 115 1.17 21.42 -2.37
N ASN A 116 0.29 20.61 -2.99
CA ASN A 116 0.55 19.27 -3.51
C ASN A 116 0.97 18.25 -2.44
N ASN A 117 0.73 18.55 -1.16
CA ASN A 117 0.86 17.59 -0.07
C ASN A 117 -0.35 16.66 -0.05
N PHE A 118 -0.12 15.45 0.44
CA PHE A 118 -1.20 14.50 0.63
C PHE A 118 -2.06 14.94 1.79
N THR A 119 -3.34 15.16 1.51
CA THR A 119 -4.33 15.20 2.57
C THR A 119 -4.85 13.79 2.78
N LEU A 120 -4.93 13.36 4.05
CA LEU A 120 -5.62 12.14 4.41
C LEU A 120 -7.02 12.16 3.77
N PRO A 121 -7.62 10.99 3.46
CA PRO A 121 -9.02 10.93 3.05
C PRO A 121 -9.91 11.66 4.06
N GLN A 122 -11.19 11.85 3.74
CA GLN A 122 -12.15 12.63 4.54
C GLN A 122 -12.22 12.26 6.05
N PHE A 123 -11.68 11.10 6.46
CA PHE A 123 -11.34 10.78 7.83
C PHE A 123 -9.87 11.12 8.12
N PRO A 124 -9.58 12.27 8.77
CA PRO A 124 -8.22 12.62 9.17
C PRO A 124 -7.68 11.69 10.25
N HIS A 125 -8.54 10.93 10.93
CA HIS A 125 -8.20 10.06 12.04
C HIS A 125 -8.99 8.75 12.01
N CYS A 126 -8.45 7.74 12.67
CA CYS A 126 -9.10 6.45 12.86
C CYS A 126 -10.38 6.63 13.69
N PRO A 127 -11.53 6.10 13.25
CA PRO A 127 -12.76 6.16 14.03
C PRO A 127 -12.60 5.53 15.41
N HIS A 128 -13.19 6.14 16.45
CA HIS A 128 -13.21 5.56 17.80
C HIS A 128 -14.22 4.41 17.95
N ASP A 129 -14.99 4.09 16.91
CA ASP A 129 -15.81 2.90 16.82
C ASP A 129 -15.00 1.75 16.20
N ALA A 130 -14.78 0.68 16.97
CA ALA A 130 -13.88 -0.41 16.60
C ALA A 130 -14.34 -1.18 15.35
N GLU A 131 -15.66 -1.38 15.19
CA GLU A 131 -16.22 -2.08 14.03
C GLU A 131 -16.05 -1.25 12.76
N LEU A 132 -16.39 0.04 12.81
CA LEU A 132 -16.22 0.99 11.71
C LEU A 132 -14.74 1.12 11.33
N ALA A 133 -13.85 1.24 12.32
CA ALA A 133 -12.41 1.38 12.10
C ALA A 133 -11.80 0.13 11.43
N ALA A 134 -12.11 -1.06 11.95
CA ALA A 134 -11.61 -2.31 11.38
C ALA A 134 -12.15 -2.54 9.95
N ASN A 135 -13.45 -2.32 9.70
CA ASN A 135 -14.03 -2.46 8.36
C ASN A 135 -13.49 -1.42 7.36
N LEU A 136 -13.22 -0.20 7.82
CA LEU A 136 -12.57 0.85 7.03
C LEU A 136 -11.17 0.41 6.57
N LEU A 137 -10.32 0.04 7.53
CA LEU A 137 -8.94 -0.36 7.27
C LEU A 137 -8.88 -1.62 6.38
N LEU A 138 -9.71 -2.61 6.66
CA LEU A 138 -9.87 -3.80 5.82
C LEU A 138 -10.26 -3.43 4.38
N THR A 139 -11.18 -2.48 4.19
CA THR A 139 -11.59 -2.01 2.87
C THR A 139 -10.46 -1.30 2.13
N LEU A 140 -9.69 -0.47 2.83
CA LEU A 140 -8.54 0.23 2.28
C LEU A 140 -7.43 -0.75 1.90
N CYS A 141 -7.13 -1.76 2.74
CA CYS A 141 -6.16 -2.81 2.42
C CYS A 141 -6.56 -3.55 1.14
N LYS A 142 -7.82 -4.03 1.04
CA LYS A 142 -8.34 -4.72 -0.16
C LYS A 142 -8.30 -3.84 -1.42
N LYS A 143 -8.61 -2.55 -1.29
CA LYS A 143 -8.50 -1.59 -2.40
C LYS A 143 -7.05 -1.42 -2.86
N THR A 144 -6.12 -1.33 -1.91
CA THR A 144 -4.71 -1.07 -2.18
C THR A 144 -4.01 -2.30 -2.75
N THR A 145 -4.31 -3.51 -2.26
CA THR A 145 -3.78 -4.74 -2.85
C THR A 145 -4.25 -4.94 -4.29
N PHE A 146 -5.50 -4.58 -4.60
CA PHE A 146 -5.99 -4.56 -5.99
C PHE A 146 -5.21 -3.55 -6.88
N LEU A 147 -4.90 -2.37 -6.36
CA LEU A 147 -4.08 -1.39 -7.10
C LEU A 147 -2.64 -1.90 -7.32
N LEU A 148 -2.05 -2.54 -6.31
CA LEU A 148 -0.73 -3.17 -6.40
C LEU A 148 -0.71 -4.29 -7.45
N ASP A 149 -1.74 -5.12 -7.51
CA ASP A 149 -1.86 -6.17 -8.54
C ASP A 149 -1.87 -5.60 -9.95
N ARG A 150 -2.64 -4.53 -10.18
CA ARG A 150 -2.66 -3.85 -11.49
C ARG A 150 -1.32 -3.21 -11.81
N GLN A 151 -0.65 -2.64 -10.81
CA GLN A 151 0.68 -2.05 -10.98
C GLN A 151 1.72 -3.11 -11.32
N ILE A 152 1.75 -4.25 -10.61
CA ILE A 152 2.64 -5.38 -10.87
C ILE A 152 2.44 -5.88 -12.30
N LYS A 153 1.19 -6.15 -12.70
CA LYS A 153 0.87 -6.63 -14.05
C LYS A 153 1.35 -5.66 -15.14
N SER A 154 1.18 -4.36 -14.93
CA SER A 154 1.67 -3.33 -15.87
C SER A 154 3.20 -3.35 -16.00
N LEU A 155 3.92 -3.52 -14.88
CA LEU A 155 5.39 -3.63 -14.90
C LEU A 155 5.87 -4.94 -15.53
N GLU A 156 5.16 -6.04 -15.35
CA GLU A 156 5.43 -7.32 -16.01
C GLU A 156 5.27 -7.20 -17.52
N GLU A 157 4.16 -6.61 -17.99
CA GLU A 157 3.94 -6.34 -19.42
C GLU A 157 5.04 -5.44 -20.00
N LYS A 158 5.47 -4.42 -19.24
CA LYS A 158 6.58 -3.56 -19.63
C LYS A 158 7.90 -4.32 -19.70
N PHE A 159 8.17 -5.20 -18.75
CA PHE A 159 9.38 -6.03 -18.74
C PHE A 159 9.44 -6.96 -19.95
N VAL A 160 8.31 -7.60 -20.31
CA VAL A 160 8.22 -8.47 -21.50
C VAL A 160 8.47 -7.67 -22.79
N LYS A 161 7.95 -6.44 -22.89
CA LYS A 161 8.09 -5.59 -24.09
C LYS A 161 9.48 -4.96 -24.23
N GLU A 162 10.06 -4.45 -23.15
CA GLU A 162 11.28 -3.64 -23.20
C GLU A 162 12.56 -4.42 -22.83
N GLY A 163 12.42 -5.61 -22.26
CA GLY A 163 13.52 -6.39 -21.71
C GLY A 163 14.05 -5.86 -20.38
N GLY A 164 14.95 -6.64 -19.78
CA GLY A 164 15.50 -6.36 -18.46
C GLY A 164 16.64 -5.34 -18.46
N TYR A 165 16.91 -4.75 -17.29
CA TYR A 165 18.06 -3.87 -17.09
C TYR A 165 19.40 -4.56 -17.45
N THR A 166 19.58 -5.80 -17.00
CA THR A 166 20.78 -6.61 -17.29
C THR A 166 20.93 -6.89 -18.79
N GLU A 167 19.84 -7.17 -19.49
CA GLU A 167 19.84 -7.40 -20.95
C GLU A 167 20.24 -6.13 -21.70
N LYS A 168 19.69 -4.97 -21.31
CA LYS A 168 20.05 -3.67 -21.87
C LYS A 168 21.53 -3.34 -21.63
N LEU A 169 22.06 -3.59 -20.43
CA LEU A 169 23.50 -3.42 -20.14
C LEU A 169 24.38 -4.36 -20.96
N PHE A 170 23.96 -5.62 -21.13
CA PHE A 170 24.68 -6.59 -21.93
C PHE A 170 24.76 -6.16 -23.41
N ARG A 171 23.65 -5.68 -23.99
CA ARG A 171 23.63 -5.11 -25.35
C ARG A 171 24.59 -3.93 -25.50
N LYS A 172 24.53 -2.95 -24.58
CA LYS A 172 25.47 -1.81 -24.56
C LYS A 172 26.93 -2.23 -24.46
N ARG A 173 27.24 -3.27 -23.68
CA ARG A 173 28.60 -3.81 -23.55
C ARG A 173 29.09 -4.42 -24.86
N LEU A 174 28.23 -5.13 -25.61
CA LEU A 174 28.59 -5.68 -26.91
C LEU A 174 28.79 -4.59 -27.97
N GLU A 175 27.92 -3.58 -27.99
CA GLU A 175 28.06 -2.42 -28.90
C GLU A 175 29.39 -1.67 -28.68
N ASN A 176 29.80 -1.49 -27.42
CA ASN A 176 31.09 -0.85 -27.09
C ASN A 176 32.31 -1.71 -27.42
N ARG A 177 32.18 -3.04 -27.53
CA ARG A 177 33.28 -3.94 -27.94
C ARG A 177 33.50 -3.98 -29.45
N ASN A 178 32.46 -3.66 -30.21
CA ASN A 178 32.48 -3.64 -31.67
C ASN A 178 32.78 -2.23 -32.24
N LYS A 179 33.07 -1.27 -31.37
CA LYS A 179 33.64 0.05 -31.71
C LYS A 179 35.15 0.00 -31.53
#